data_AF-A0A3N5VC39-F1
#
_entry.id   AF-A0A3N5VC39-F1
#
_cell.length_a   1.000
_cell.length_b   1.000
_cell.length_c   1.000
_cell.angle_alpha   90.00
_cell.angle_beta   90.00
_cell.angle_gamma   90.00
#
_symmetry.space_group_name_H-M   'P 1'
#
loop_
_entity.id
_entity.type
_entity.pdbx_description
1 polymer ?
#
loop_
_entity_poly.entity_id
_entity_poly.type
_entity_poly.pdbx_seq_one_letter_code
_entity_poly.pdbx_strand_id
1 'polypeptide(L)'
;MKTTYIAFGLLCGMAGFLAGCGGDYYRVNDPAGDKQYYTTDIDKTRTGAITFKDERSGSKVTLQSSEVKQISKDEFKAAVKPEEKKSQ
;
A
#
# COMPACT_ATOMS: atom_id res chain seq x y z
N MET A 1 6.02 40.01 30.42
CA MET A 1 6.87 40.17 29.22
C MET A 1 6.47 39.07 28.25
N LYS A 2 5.94 39.45 27.09
CA LYS A 2 5.46 38.54 26.04
C LYS A 2 6.67 38.02 25.28
N THR A 3 6.92 36.72 25.38
CA THR A 3 8.01 36.07 24.65
C THR A 3 7.45 35.41 23.41
N THR A 4 7.45 36.19 22.34
CA THR A 4 7.14 35.76 20.97
C THR A 4 8.40 35.16 20.37
N TYR A 5 8.41 33.86 20.06
CA TYR A 5 9.42 33.23 19.20
C TYR A 5 8.73 32.43 18.12
N ILE A 6 8.25 33.14 17.09
CA ILE A 6 8.04 32.57 15.76
C ILE A 6 9.27 32.98 14.96
N ALA A 7 10.02 31.99 14.47
CA ALA A 7 10.55 31.95 13.09
C ALA A 7 11.83 31.11 13.00
N PHE A 8 11.88 30.30 11.93
CA PHE A 8 13.05 29.67 11.31
C PHE A 8 13.71 28.55 12.12
N GLY A 9 13.61 27.28 11.73
CA GLY A 9 13.61 26.74 10.37
C GLY A 9 14.80 25.78 10.27
N LEU A 10 14.61 24.65 9.59
CA LEU A 10 15.67 23.70 9.23
C LEU A 10 16.09 22.73 10.34
N LEU A 11 15.18 21.82 10.71
CA LEU A 11 15.59 20.48 11.12
C LEU A 11 14.91 19.47 10.18
N CYS A 12 15.70 18.98 9.24
CA CYS A 12 15.37 17.96 8.25
C CYS A 12 14.53 16.82 8.85
N GLY A 13 13.23 16.82 8.60
CA GLY A 13 12.64 16.03 7.51
C GLY A 13 13.21 14.63 7.26
N MET A 14 13.62 13.89 8.29
CA MET A 14 14.12 12.52 8.17
C MET A 14 13.45 11.59 9.20
N ALA A 15 12.13 11.68 9.33
CA ALA A 15 11.33 10.84 10.23
C ALA A 15 10.19 10.12 9.47
N GLY A 16 10.43 9.70 8.22
CA GLY A 16 9.36 9.20 7.34
C GLY A 16 9.63 7.92 6.55
N PHE A 17 10.72 7.18 6.81
CA PHE A 17 11.10 6.04 5.95
C PHE A 17 11.31 4.69 6.67
N LEU A 18 10.76 4.52 7.87
CA LEU A 18 10.77 3.21 8.56
C LEU A 18 9.37 2.55 8.67
N ALA A 19 8.36 3.07 7.98
CA ALA A 19 7.10 2.34 7.79
C ALA A 19 7.24 1.34 6.63
N GLY A 20 8.08 0.32 6.77
CA GLY A 20 8.37 -0.55 5.62
C GLY A 20 9.14 -1.83 5.88
N CYS A 21 9.13 -2.37 7.09
CA CYS A 21 9.71 -3.71 7.32
C CYS A 21 8.93 -4.47 8.40
N GLY A 22 7.64 -4.73 8.14
CA GLY A 22 6.83 -5.58 9.01
C GLY A 22 5.31 -5.53 8.76
N GLY A 23 4.88 -5.09 7.58
CA GLY A 23 3.46 -5.14 7.21
C GLY A 23 3.08 -6.52 6.67
N ASP A 24 1.87 -6.95 6.97
CA ASP A 24 1.25 -8.09 6.30
C ASP A 24 1.05 -7.79 4.81
N TYR A 25 1.32 -8.78 3.96
CA TYR A 25 1.16 -8.64 2.51
C TYR A 25 -0.07 -9.41 2.07
N TYR A 26 -0.92 -8.76 1.28
CA TYR A 26 -2.17 -9.35 0.82
C TYR A 26 -2.27 -9.31 -0.70
N ARG A 27 -2.72 -10.42 -1.26
CA ARG A 27 -3.23 -10.52 -2.61
C ARG A 27 -4.75 -10.45 -2.56
N VAL A 28 -5.32 -9.54 -3.32
CA VAL A 28 -6.77 -9.41 -3.47
C VAL A 28 -7.15 -9.84 -4.87
N ASN A 29 -8.02 -10.84 -4.97
CA ASN A 29 -8.61 -11.26 -6.23
C ASN A 29 -9.95 -10.54 -6.45
N ASP A 30 -10.11 -10.01 -7.65
CA ASP A 30 -11.38 -9.48 -8.11
C ASP A 30 -12.43 -10.61 -8.16
N PRO A 31 -13.66 -10.42 -7.64
CA PRO A 31 -14.75 -11.37 -7.84
C PRO A 31 -15.03 -11.67 -9.31
N ALA A 32 -14.72 -10.75 -10.24
CA ALA A 32 -14.82 -11.01 -11.68
C ALA A 32 -13.73 -11.98 -12.20
N GLY A 33 -12.65 -12.19 -11.45
CA GLY A 33 -11.55 -13.09 -11.81
C GLY A 33 -10.51 -12.51 -12.78
N ASP A 34 -10.79 -11.37 -13.41
CA ASP A 34 -9.91 -10.78 -14.43
C ASP A 34 -8.67 -10.07 -13.86
N LYS A 35 -8.71 -9.66 -12.58
CA LYS A 35 -7.67 -8.80 -11.99
C LYS A 35 -7.22 -9.28 -10.61
N GLN A 36 -5.91 -9.23 -10.43
CA GLN A 36 -5.24 -9.44 -9.14
C GLN A 36 -4.60 -8.14 -8.71
N TYR A 37 -4.77 -7.83 -7.43
CA TYR A 37 -4.24 -6.63 -6.79
C TYR A 37 -3.39 -7.00 -5.59
N TYR A 38 -2.49 -6.09 -5.24
CA TYR A 38 -1.54 -6.30 -4.16
C TYR A 38 -1.56 -5.10 -3.24
N THR A 39 -1.83 -5.35 -1.95
CA THR A 39 -1.87 -4.31 -0.92
C THR A 39 -1.21 -4.81 0.36
N THR A 40 -0.69 -3.89 1.15
CA THR A 40 -0.24 -4.16 2.53
C THR A 40 -1.27 -3.75 3.58
N ASP A 41 -2.37 -3.13 3.15
CA ASP A 41 -3.41 -2.62 4.04
C ASP A 41 -4.81 -2.84 3.42
N ILE A 42 -5.76 -3.26 4.24
CA ILE A 42 -7.13 -3.56 3.82
C ILE A 42 -8.10 -2.88 4.77
N ASP A 43 -8.81 -1.87 4.25
CA ASP A 43 -9.87 -1.19 4.96
C ASP A 43 -11.20 -1.91 4.69
N LYS A 44 -11.78 -2.54 5.71
CA LYS A 44 -13.06 -3.25 5.60
C LYS A 44 -14.20 -2.33 5.97
N THR A 45 -15.14 -2.15 5.05
CA THR A 45 -16.37 -1.39 5.28
C THR A 45 -17.44 -2.27 5.95
N ARG A 46 -18.39 -1.65 6.65
CA ARG A 46 -19.51 -2.34 7.33
C ARG A 46 -20.42 -3.14 6.37
N THR A 47 -20.40 -2.83 5.08
CA THR A 47 -21.23 -3.47 4.05
C THR A 47 -20.55 -4.71 3.44
N GLY A 48 -19.33 -5.06 3.87
CA GLY A 48 -18.58 -6.19 3.32
C GLY A 48 -17.73 -5.83 2.09
N ALA A 49 -17.68 -4.55 1.73
CA ALA A 49 -16.70 -4.04 0.77
C ALA A 49 -15.34 -3.89 1.43
N ILE A 50 -14.28 -4.08 0.65
CA ILE A 50 -12.92 -3.75 1.04
C ILE A 50 -12.39 -2.62 0.16
N THR A 51 -11.75 -1.64 0.79
CA THR A 51 -11.02 -0.58 0.11
C THR A 51 -9.54 -0.74 0.40
N PHE A 52 -8.72 -0.71 -0.65
CA PHE A 52 -7.29 -0.87 -0.53
C PHE A 52 -6.58 -0.07 -1.61
N LYS A 53 -5.28 0.17 -1.40
CA LYS A 53 -4.42 0.79 -2.40
C LYS A 53 -3.65 -0.30 -3.10
N ASP A 54 -3.80 -0.39 -4.42
CA ASP A 54 -2.97 -1.28 -5.22
C ASP A 54 -1.55 -0.71 -5.27
N GLU A 55 -0.59 -1.41 -4.66
CA GLU A 55 0.80 -0.97 -4.61
C GLU A 55 1.49 -1.08 -5.98
N ARG A 56 0.92 -1.85 -6.92
CA ARG A 56 1.43 -1.95 -8.28
C ARG A 56 1.12 -0.70 -9.12
N SER A 57 -0.13 -0.23 -9.09
CA SER A 57 -0.58 0.94 -9.88
C SER A 57 -0.66 2.24 -9.09
N GLY A 58 -0.61 2.17 -7.76
CA GLY A 58 -0.87 3.29 -6.86
C GLY A 58 -2.35 3.70 -6.76
N SER A 59 -3.26 2.98 -7.44
CA SER A 59 -4.68 3.32 -7.48
C SER A 59 -5.42 2.82 -6.25
N LYS A 60 -6.34 3.63 -5.71
CA LYS A 60 -7.27 3.18 -4.68
C LYS A 60 -8.42 2.42 -5.33
N VAL A 61 -8.63 1.18 -4.88
CA VAL A 61 -9.64 0.27 -5.43
C VAL A 61 -10.58 -0.14 -4.30
N THR A 62 -11.88 -0.15 -4.59
CA THR A 62 -12.91 -0.66 -3.69
C THR A 62 -13.58 -1.84 -4.35
N LEU A 63 -13.52 -3.01 -3.72
CA LEU A 63 -14.12 -4.24 -4.21
C LEU A 63 -15.15 -4.77 -3.21
N GLN A 64 -16.28 -5.24 -3.72
CA GLN A 64 -17.30 -5.95 -2.95
C GLN A 64 -16.99 -7.45 -3.04
N SER A 65 -17.04 -8.19 -1.92
CA SER A 65 -16.91 -9.66 -1.92
C SER A 65 -15.61 -10.21 -2.56
N SER A 66 -14.47 -9.56 -2.33
CA SER A 66 -13.18 -10.04 -2.83
C SER A 66 -12.57 -11.16 -1.98
N GLU A 67 -11.88 -12.08 -2.65
CA GLU A 67 -11.03 -13.04 -1.97
C GLU A 67 -9.70 -12.38 -1.60
N VAL A 68 -9.46 -12.27 -0.31
CA VAL A 68 -8.20 -11.75 0.24
C VAL A 68 -7.36 -12.91 0.73
N LYS A 69 -6.17 -13.06 0.16
CA LYS A 69 -5.19 -14.06 0.58
C LYS A 69 -3.92 -13.39 1.07
N GLN A 70 -3.49 -13.73 2.27
CA GLN A 70 -2.17 -13.31 2.76
C GLN A 70 -1.08 -14.06 1.98
N ILE A 71 -0.06 -13.33 1.55
CA ILE A 71 1.06 -13.86 0.77
C ILE A 71 2.39 -13.51 1.44
N SER A 72 3.46 -14.17 1.00
CA SER A 72 4.79 -13.87 1.51
C SER A 72 5.30 -12.54 0.98
N LYS A 73 6.20 -11.88 1.72
CA LYS A 73 6.89 -10.65 1.28
C LYS A 73 7.55 -10.81 -0.08
N ASP A 74 8.16 -11.96 -0.34
CA ASP A 74 8.86 -12.26 -1.59
C ASP A 74 7.89 -12.35 -2.78
N GLU A 75 6.74 -13.02 -2.61
CA GLU A 75 5.70 -13.07 -3.63
C GLU A 75 5.11 -11.68 -3.91
N PHE A 76 4.86 -10.91 -2.85
CA PHE A 76 4.37 -9.55 -3.00
C PHE A 76 5.35 -8.69 -3.79
N LYS A 77 6.62 -8.70 -3.38
CA LYS A 77 7.70 -7.97 -4.07
C LYS A 77 7.84 -8.41 -5.52
N ALA A 78 7.75 -9.70 -5.81
CA ALA A 78 7.82 -10.20 -7.18
C ALA A 78 6.66 -9.66 -8.04
N ALA A 79 5.48 -9.48 -7.46
CA ALA A 79 4.30 -9.01 -8.19
C ALA A 79 4.17 -7.48 -8.30
N VAL A 80 4.62 -6.72 -7.30
CA VAL A 80 4.56 -5.24 -7.32
C VAL A 80 5.79 -4.60 -7.97
N LYS A 81 6.91 -5.32 -8.08
CA LYS A 81 8.03 -4.83 -8.88
C LYS A 81 7.54 -4.67 -10.31
N PRO A 82 7.64 -3.47 -10.92
CA PRO A 82 7.49 -3.38 -12.36
C PRO A 82 8.51 -4.36 -12.94
N GLU A 83 8.09 -5.22 -13.87
CA GLU A 83 9.06 -5.96 -14.66
C GLU A 83 10.10 -4.93 -15.14
N GLU A 84 11.31 -5.01 -14.59
CA GLU A 84 12.49 -4.60 -15.33
C GLU A 84 12.36 -5.40 -16.62
N LYS A 85 11.86 -4.72 -17.66
CA LYS A 85 11.93 -5.21 -19.02
C LYS A 85 13.31 -5.83 -19.14
N LYS A 86 13.39 -7.14 -19.41
CA LYS A 86 14.59 -7.73 -19.98
C LYS A 86 14.90 -6.90 -21.23
N SER A 87 15.79 -5.92 -21.07
CA SER A 87 16.54 -5.37 -22.18
C SER A 87 17.57 -6.44 -22.49
N GLN A 88 17.20 -7.34 -23.41
CA GLN A 88 18.13 -8.25 -24.06
C GLN A 88 18.31 -7.79 -25.50
#